data_AF-A0A5C6XAU4-F1
#
_entry.id   AF-A0A5C6XAU4-F1
#
_cell.length_a   1.000
_cell.length_b   1.000
_cell.length_c   1.000
_cell.angle_alpha   90.00
_cell.angle_beta   90.00
_cell.angle_gamma   90.00
#
_symmetry.space_group_name_H-M   'P 1'
#
loop_
_entity.id
_entity.type
_entity.pdbx_description
1 polymer ?
#
loop_
_entity_poly.entity_id
_entity_poly.type
_entity_poly.pdbx_seq_one_letter_code
_entity_poly.pdbx_strand_id
1 'polypeptide(L)'
;MRSILTSILLAMALLMGAASPALAQHNHALEADADFDDFLNTIDALPTPEVLERFPDAEARLLEVATDAEATVYRRWRATSMLSNFNSPEVRRALITLTTAADDDLRGMALLVLGAGYLEGGDAEVLATIEARLGDEDASVRADAVRALAYGHGPRVTERLEIIAAGDDARMAKIATRALAKQIQKTQ
;
A
#
# COMPACT_ATOMS: atom_id res chain seq x y z
N MET A 1 -32.71 -65.61 -3.99
CA MET A 1 -31.29 -65.22 -4.11
C MET A 1 -31.13 -63.93 -4.93
N ARG A 2 -31.62 -62.80 -4.41
CA ARG A 2 -31.48 -61.45 -5.00
C ARG A 2 -31.61 -60.43 -3.86
N SER A 3 -30.62 -60.29 -2.97
CA SER A 3 -30.71 -59.28 -1.89
C SER A 3 -29.42 -58.98 -1.12
N ILE A 4 -28.21 -59.29 -1.64
CA ILE A 4 -26.97 -59.00 -0.89
C ILE A 4 -25.96 -58.23 -1.75
N LEU A 5 -25.85 -58.50 -3.06
CA LEU A 5 -24.93 -57.75 -3.93
C LEU A 5 -25.36 -56.29 -4.20
N THR A 6 -26.66 -55.98 -4.21
CA THR A 6 -27.16 -54.61 -4.44
C THR A 6 -26.93 -53.68 -3.24
N SER A 7 -26.85 -54.22 -2.02
CA SER A 7 -26.62 -53.42 -0.81
C SER A 7 -25.16 -52.99 -0.63
N ILE A 8 -24.21 -53.79 -1.13
CA ILE A 8 -22.78 -53.47 -1.06
C ILE A 8 -22.39 -52.40 -2.09
N LEU A 9 -23.00 -52.42 -3.29
CA LEU A 9 -22.81 -51.38 -4.31
C LEU A 9 -23.42 -50.03 -3.90
N LEU A 10 -24.50 -50.03 -3.10
CA LEU A 10 -25.09 -48.79 -2.60
C LEU A 10 -24.25 -48.14 -1.48
N ALA A 11 -23.51 -48.94 -0.69
CA ALA A 11 -22.60 -48.42 0.34
C ALA A 11 -21.31 -47.83 -0.24
N MET A 12 -20.82 -48.33 -1.39
CA MET A 12 -19.64 -47.78 -2.07
C MET A 12 -19.92 -46.51 -2.89
N ALA A 13 -21.16 -46.33 -3.38
CA ALA A 13 -21.57 -45.11 -4.09
C ALA A 13 -21.76 -43.90 -3.16
N LEU A 14 -21.96 -44.11 -1.85
CA LEU A 14 -22.05 -43.03 -0.86
C LEU A 14 -20.69 -42.52 -0.36
N LEU A 15 -19.58 -43.17 -0.70
CA LEU A 15 -18.22 -42.75 -0.33
C LEU A 15 -17.52 -41.90 -1.41
N MET A 16 -18.09 -41.78 -2.61
CA MET A 16 -17.46 -41.09 -3.75
C MET A 16 -18.12 -39.75 -4.12
N GLY A 17 -19.13 -39.29 -3.38
CA GLY A 17 -19.98 -38.16 -3.77
C GLY A 17 -19.90 -36.88 -2.93
N ALA A 18 -19.11 -36.85 -1.86
CA ALA A 18 -18.96 -35.67 -1.03
C ALA A 18 -17.47 -35.36 -0.86
N ALA A 19 -16.94 -34.48 -1.71
CA ALA A 19 -15.73 -33.75 -1.33
C ALA A 19 -16.01 -33.13 0.04
N SER A 20 -15.23 -33.52 1.05
CA SER A 20 -15.46 -33.05 2.41
C SER A 20 -15.40 -31.51 2.39
N PRO A 21 -16.32 -30.80 3.06
CA PRO A 21 -16.34 -29.34 3.07
C PRO A 21 -14.99 -28.75 3.54
N ALA A 22 -14.27 -29.46 4.40
CA ALA A 22 -12.91 -29.11 4.83
C ALA A 22 -11.88 -29.13 3.68
N LEU A 23 -11.96 -30.10 2.76
CA LEU A 23 -11.06 -30.17 1.60
C LEU A 23 -11.38 -29.08 0.58
N ALA A 24 -12.66 -28.81 0.35
CA ALA A 24 -13.08 -27.71 -0.53
C ALA A 24 -12.65 -26.35 0.04
N GLN A 25 -12.86 -26.12 1.34
CA GLN A 25 -12.46 -24.88 2.00
C GLN A 25 -10.93 -24.68 2.00
N HIS A 26 -10.16 -25.75 2.22
CA HIS A 26 -8.71 -25.69 2.13
C HIS A 26 -8.22 -25.34 0.72
N ASN A 27 -8.78 -25.99 -0.31
CA ASN A 27 -8.44 -25.68 -1.70
C ASN A 27 -8.79 -24.25 -2.08
N HIS A 28 -9.95 -23.74 -1.66
CA HIS A 28 -10.34 -22.36 -1.91
C HIS A 28 -9.40 -21.34 -1.24
N ALA A 29 -8.89 -21.63 -0.05
CA ALA A 29 -7.89 -20.77 0.59
C ALA A 29 -6.59 -20.72 -0.21
N LEU A 30 -6.11 -21.87 -0.67
CA LEU A 30 -4.90 -21.96 -1.50
C LEU A 30 -5.05 -21.21 -2.85
N GLU A 31 -6.24 -21.29 -3.47
CA GLU A 31 -6.56 -20.56 -4.70
C GLU A 31 -6.60 -19.04 -4.45
N ALA A 32 -7.27 -18.59 -3.39
CA ALA A 32 -7.33 -17.17 -3.02
C ALA A 32 -5.94 -16.59 -2.66
N ASP A 33 -5.08 -17.42 -2.06
CA ASP A 33 -3.71 -17.04 -1.76
C ASP A 33 -2.89 -16.83 -3.03
N ALA A 34 -2.95 -17.80 -3.96
CA ALA A 34 -2.27 -17.73 -5.24
C ALA A 34 -2.76 -16.55 -6.11
N ASP A 35 -4.07 -16.31 -6.13
CA ASP A 35 -4.69 -15.22 -6.90
C ASP A 35 -4.21 -13.84 -6.44
N PHE A 36 -4.08 -13.64 -5.12
CA PHE A 36 -3.57 -12.38 -4.59
C PHE A 36 -2.07 -12.22 -4.82
N ASP A 37 -1.30 -13.30 -4.68
CA ASP A 37 0.14 -13.26 -4.95
C ASP A 37 0.41 -12.95 -6.44
N ASP A 38 -0.38 -13.52 -7.35
CA ASP A 38 -0.31 -13.19 -8.78
C ASP A 38 -0.70 -11.72 -9.02
N PHE A 39 -1.80 -11.25 -8.41
CA PHE A 39 -2.22 -9.85 -8.47
C PHE A 39 -1.13 -8.88 -8.00
N LEU A 40 -0.49 -9.17 -6.86
CA LEU A 40 0.58 -8.35 -6.30
C LEU A 40 1.80 -8.30 -7.22
N ASN A 41 2.15 -9.42 -7.85
CA ASN A 41 3.32 -9.50 -8.73
C ASN A 41 3.05 -8.93 -10.14
N THR A 42 1.78 -8.79 -10.53
CA THR A 42 1.39 -8.28 -11.84
C THR A 42 1.63 -6.77 -11.97
N ILE A 43 2.46 -6.39 -12.95
CA ILE A 43 2.83 -5.00 -13.23
C ILE A 43 1.63 -4.19 -13.74
N ASP A 44 0.82 -4.78 -14.64
CA ASP A 44 -0.27 -4.09 -15.31
C ASP A 44 -1.57 -4.01 -14.49
N ALA A 45 -1.60 -4.66 -13.31
CA ALA A 45 -2.77 -4.66 -12.46
C ALA A 45 -2.90 -3.33 -11.72
N LEU A 46 -3.81 -2.45 -12.14
CA LEU A 46 -4.10 -1.25 -11.37
C LEU A 46 -4.81 -1.66 -10.05
N PRO A 47 -4.28 -1.28 -8.87
CA PRO A 47 -4.89 -1.61 -7.60
C PRO A 47 -6.05 -0.66 -7.32
N THR A 48 -7.15 -0.80 -8.06
CA THR A 48 -8.35 -0.01 -7.82
C THR A 48 -9.12 -0.59 -6.63
N PRO A 49 -9.94 0.21 -5.92
CA PRO A 49 -10.79 -0.29 -4.84
C PRO A 49 -11.62 -1.51 -5.25
N GLU A 50 -12.16 -1.51 -6.47
CA GLU A 50 -13.01 -2.60 -6.99
C GLU A 50 -12.23 -3.91 -7.15
N VAL A 51 -10.93 -3.85 -7.50
CA VAL A 51 -10.09 -5.05 -7.57
C VAL A 51 -9.78 -5.57 -6.16
N LEU A 52 -9.52 -4.66 -5.22
CA LEU A 52 -9.21 -5.00 -3.84
C LEU A 52 -10.42 -5.60 -3.10
N GLU A 53 -11.65 -5.23 -3.47
CA GLU A 53 -12.88 -5.83 -2.93
C GLU A 53 -12.97 -7.36 -3.15
N ARG A 54 -12.22 -7.91 -4.12
CA ARG A 54 -12.11 -9.37 -4.32
C ARG A 54 -11.36 -10.07 -3.19
N PHE A 55 -10.59 -9.32 -2.40
CA PHE A 55 -9.75 -9.80 -1.31
C PHE A 55 -10.16 -9.07 -0.02
N PRO A 56 -11.12 -9.62 0.76
CA PRO A 56 -11.68 -8.94 1.93
C PRO A 56 -10.64 -8.58 3.00
N ASP A 57 -9.50 -9.26 2.99
CA ASP A 57 -8.35 -9.09 3.88
C ASP A 57 -7.16 -8.39 3.19
N ALA A 58 -7.37 -7.75 2.04
CA ALA A 58 -6.33 -7.09 1.25
C ALA A 58 -5.44 -6.16 2.09
N GLU A 59 -6.02 -5.33 2.96
CA GLU A 59 -5.25 -4.42 3.81
C GLU A 59 -4.24 -5.18 4.67
N ALA A 60 -4.68 -6.24 5.34
CA ALA A 60 -3.83 -7.04 6.22
C ALA A 60 -2.70 -7.73 5.44
N ARG A 61 -3.02 -8.31 4.28
CA ARG A 61 -2.05 -8.99 3.41
C ARG A 61 -1.02 -8.02 2.82
N LEU A 62 -1.46 -6.82 2.42
CA LEU A 62 -0.56 -5.78 1.93
C LEU A 62 0.35 -5.25 3.04
N LEU A 63 -0.16 -5.08 4.26
CA LEU A 63 0.64 -4.70 5.43
C LEU A 63 1.70 -5.75 5.75
N GLU A 64 1.33 -7.03 5.71
CA GLU A 64 2.26 -8.15 5.90
C GLU A 64 3.40 -8.07 4.89
N VAL A 65 3.08 -7.99 3.60
CA VAL A 65 4.12 -7.92 2.56
C VAL A 65 4.97 -6.65 2.64
N ALA A 66 4.37 -5.48 2.89
CA ALA A 66 5.12 -4.22 2.95
C ALA A 66 6.16 -4.21 4.09
N THR A 67 5.84 -4.90 5.19
CA THR A 67 6.66 -4.93 6.41
C THR A 67 7.54 -6.18 6.54
N ASP A 68 7.35 -7.19 5.68
CA ASP A 68 8.20 -8.37 5.61
C ASP A 68 9.60 -8.01 5.11
N ALA A 69 10.62 -8.21 5.97
CA ALA A 69 12.01 -7.94 5.64
C ALA A 69 12.61 -8.96 4.67
N GLU A 70 12.02 -10.15 4.56
CA GLU A 70 12.47 -11.21 3.66
C GLU A 70 11.84 -11.08 2.26
N ALA A 71 10.76 -10.31 2.12
CA ALA A 71 10.15 -10.00 0.84
C ALA A 71 11.08 -9.13 -0.02
N THR A 72 11.08 -9.38 -1.33
CA THR A 72 11.85 -8.56 -2.28
C THR A 72 11.44 -7.09 -2.20
N VAL A 73 12.38 -6.17 -2.41
CA VAL A 73 12.13 -4.72 -2.45
C VAL A 73 10.94 -4.37 -3.35
N TYR A 74 10.88 -4.95 -4.55
CA TYR A 74 9.77 -4.73 -5.47
C TYR A 74 8.41 -5.10 -4.86
N ARG A 75 8.27 -6.30 -4.27
CA ARG A 75 7.01 -6.73 -3.61
C ARG A 75 6.63 -5.77 -2.48
N ARG A 76 7.59 -5.37 -1.65
CA ARG A 76 7.37 -4.44 -0.54
C ARG A 76 6.94 -3.06 -1.03
N TRP A 77 7.65 -2.52 -2.01
CA TRP A 77 7.33 -1.25 -2.67
C TRP A 77 5.93 -1.30 -3.29
N ARG A 78 5.62 -2.40 -3.98
CA ARG A 78 4.32 -2.60 -4.64
C ARG A 78 3.19 -2.65 -3.61
N ALA A 79 3.34 -3.46 -2.57
CA ALA A 79 2.37 -3.52 -1.48
C ALA A 79 2.18 -2.14 -0.84
N THR A 80 3.28 -1.43 -0.55
CA THR A 80 3.26 -0.06 -0.01
C THR A 80 2.48 0.91 -0.89
N SER A 81 2.68 0.84 -2.22
CA SER A 81 1.90 1.68 -3.16
C SER A 81 0.41 1.37 -3.12
N MET A 82 0.03 0.08 -3.03
CA MET A 82 -1.38 -0.34 -2.98
C MET A 82 -2.07 0.07 -1.68
N LEU A 83 -1.30 0.26 -0.60
CA LEU A 83 -1.82 0.78 0.67
C LEU A 83 -2.45 2.17 0.56
N SER A 84 -2.24 2.91 -0.54
CA SER A 84 -2.95 4.17 -0.82
C SER A 84 -4.47 4.03 -0.93
N ASN A 85 -4.99 2.80 -1.07
CA ASN A 85 -6.43 2.52 -1.08
C ASN A 85 -7.03 2.40 0.33
N PHE A 86 -6.20 2.45 1.38
CA PHE A 86 -6.63 2.26 2.75
C PHE A 86 -6.23 3.47 3.60
N ASN A 87 -7.09 3.84 4.55
CA ASN A 87 -6.85 4.97 5.45
C ASN A 87 -7.10 4.55 6.91
N SER A 88 -6.34 3.54 7.36
CA SER A 88 -6.41 3.01 8.74
C SER A 88 -5.24 3.48 9.59
N PRO A 89 -5.36 3.46 10.94
CA PRO A 89 -4.23 3.70 11.84
C PRO A 89 -3.07 2.71 11.65
N GLU A 90 -3.36 1.47 11.28
CA GLU A 90 -2.38 0.41 11.01
C GLU A 90 -1.51 0.78 9.81
N VAL A 91 -2.15 1.19 8.71
CA VAL A 91 -1.47 1.66 7.49
C VAL A 91 -0.64 2.91 7.78
N ARG A 92 -1.17 3.87 8.55
CA ARG A 92 -0.40 5.05 8.96
C ARG A 92 0.89 4.68 9.69
N ARG A 93 0.81 3.78 10.67
CA ARG A 93 1.96 3.32 11.47
C ARG A 93 3.00 2.60 10.62
N ALA A 94 2.55 1.74 9.71
CA ALA A 94 3.43 1.03 8.78
C ALA A 94 4.15 2.01 7.86
N LEU A 95 3.44 2.96 7.24
CA LEU A 95 4.01 3.97 6.35
C LEU A 95 5.05 4.84 7.06
N ILE A 96 4.75 5.33 8.28
CA ILE A 96 5.72 6.10 9.08
C ILE A 96 7.00 5.30 9.29
N THR A 97 6.89 4.02 9.65
CA THR A 97 8.05 3.13 9.84
C THR A 97 8.84 2.94 8.53
N LEU A 98 8.15 2.77 7.41
CA LEU A 98 8.77 2.56 6.10
C LEU A 98 9.51 3.80 5.58
N THR A 99 9.19 5.01 6.06
CA THR A 99 9.97 6.22 5.74
C THR A 99 11.41 6.20 6.27
N THR A 100 11.79 5.21 7.08
CA THR A 100 13.17 4.95 7.52
C THR A 100 13.71 3.60 7.05
N ALA A 101 13.07 2.96 6.06
CA ALA A 101 13.57 1.71 5.49
C ALA A 101 14.98 1.89 4.92
N ALA A 102 15.78 0.82 4.92
CA ALA A 102 17.14 0.86 4.35
C ALA A 102 17.13 1.19 2.85
N ASP A 103 16.11 0.72 2.14
CA ASP A 103 15.92 0.90 0.70
C ASP A 103 15.27 2.25 0.39
N ASP A 104 15.88 3.02 -0.52
CA ASP A 104 15.46 4.39 -0.85
C ASP A 104 14.14 4.43 -1.64
N ASP A 105 13.93 3.51 -2.59
CA ASP A 105 12.67 3.40 -3.33
C ASP A 105 11.49 3.17 -2.38
N LEU A 106 11.68 2.32 -1.37
CA LEU A 106 10.67 2.06 -0.36
C LEU A 106 10.40 3.26 0.55
N ARG A 107 11.45 4.00 0.97
CA ARG A 107 11.28 5.26 1.72
C ARG A 107 10.48 6.28 0.91
N GLY A 108 10.82 6.45 -0.37
CA GLY A 108 10.16 7.37 -1.30
C GLY A 108 8.68 7.03 -1.47
N MET A 109 8.35 5.76 -1.74
CA MET A 109 6.96 5.33 -1.88
C MET A 109 6.15 5.55 -0.60
N ALA A 110 6.73 5.20 0.57
CA ALA A 110 6.07 5.41 1.85
C ALA A 110 5.74 6.89 2.10
N LEU A 111 6.64 7.81 1.75
CA LEU A 111 6.40 9.26 1.85
C LEU A 111 5.23 9.71 0.97
N LEU A 112 5.18 9.26 -0.28
CA LEU A 112 4.13 9.64 -1.22
C LEU A 112 2.76 9.19 -0.73
N VAL A 113 2.65 7.93 -0.29
CA VAL A 113 1.39 7.35 0.22
C VAL A 113 1.00 8.01 1.54
N LEU A 114 1.95 8.23 2.45
CA LEU A 114 1.71 8.90 3.73
C LEU A 114 1.20 10.33 3.53
N GLY A 115 1.82 11.10 2.63
CA GLY A 115 1.41 12.46 2.30
C GLY A 115 0.00 12.50 1.71
N ALA A 116 -0.30 11.61 0.76
CA ALA A 116 -1.59 11.55 0.10
C ALA A 116 -2.74 11.15 1.04
N GLY A 117 -2.52 10.22 1.96
CA GLY A 117 -3.57 9.68 2.84
C GLY A 117 -3.72 10.41 4.17
N TYR A 118 -2.65 11.00 4.70
CA TYR A 118 -2.60 11.39 6.12
C TYR A 118 -2.10 12.81 6.40
N LEU A 119 -1.67 13.58 5.40
CA LEU A 119 -1.21 14.97 5.61
C LEU A 119 -2.35 16.01 5.45
N GLU A 120 -3.58 15.58 5.16
CA GLU A 120 -4.73 16.49 5.06
C GLU A 120 -4.87 17.34 6.35
N GLY A 121 -5.07 18.65 6.19
CA GLY A 121 -5.14 19.58 7.33
C GLY A 121 -3.81 19.86 8.05
N GLY A 122 -2.69 19.26 7.61
CA GLY A 122 -1.37 19.51 8.19
C GLY A 122 -1.11 18.78 9.51
N ASP A 123 -1.51 17.51 9.60
CA ASP A 123 -1.21 16.63 10.74
C ASP A 123 0.25 16.76 11.18
N ALA A 124 0.46 17.07 12.47
CA ALA A 124 1.77 17.50 12.96
C ALA A 124 2.81 16.37 12.94
N GLU A 125 2.41 15.13 13.21
CA GLU A 125 3.31 13.98 13.24
C GLU A 125 3.67 13.53 11.82
N VAL A 126 2.68 13.51 10.91
CA VAL A 126 2.92 13.21 9.49
C VAL A 126 3.81 14.27 8.86
N LEU A 127 3.53 15.55 9.12
CA LEU A 127 4.38 16.65 8.66
C LEU A 127 5.81 16.50 9.16
N ALA A 128 6.01 16.25 10.47
CA ALA A 128 7.34 16.07 11.04
C ALA A 128 8.08 14.85 10.43
N THR A 129 7.36 13.75 10.18
CA THR A 129 7.91 12.55 9.54
C THR A 129 8.42 12.86 8.13
N ILE A 130 7.63 13.60 7.34
CA ILE A 130 8.01 14.01 5.98
C ILE A 130 9.17 15.02 6.00
N GLU A 131 9.12 16.01 6.89
CA GLU A 131 10.18 17.01 7.04
C GLU A 131 11.53 16.38 7.39
N ALA A 132 11.53 15.31 8.22
CA ALA A 132 12.74 14.58 8.57
C ALA A 132 13.42 13.88 7.37
N ARG A 133 12.74 13.76 6.22
CA ARG A 133 13.28 13.22 4.96
C ARG A 133 13.72 14.27 3.96
N LEU A 134 13.54 15.56 4.24
CA LEU A 134 14.07 16.64 3.39
C LEU A 134 15.61 16.70 3.37
N GLY A 135 16.27 16.08 4.35
CA GLY A 135 17.73 15.91 4.41
C GLY A 135 18.22 14.49 4.18
N ASP A 136 17.40 13.61 3.60
CA ASP A 136 17.80 12.22 3.30
C ASP A 136 19.06 12.18 2.41
N GLU A 137 19.87 11.14 2.58
CA GLU A 137 21.08 10.95 1.76
C GLU A 137 20.74 10.81 0.28
N ASP A 138 19.62 10.15 -0.03
CA ASP A 138 19.18 9.95 -1.39
C ASP A 138 18.39 11.16 -1.92
N ALA A 139 18.78 11.63 -3.10
CA ALA A 139 18.20 12.83 -3.72
C ALA A 139 16.77 12.61 -4.24
N SER A 140 16.40 11.38 -4.57
CA SER A 140 15.03 11.04 -4.96
C SER A 140 14.12 11.02 -3.74
N VAL A 141 14.56 10.47 -2.60
CA VAL A 141 13.81 10.50 -1.33
C VAL A 141 13.57 11.94 -0.87
N ARG A 142 14.60 12.81 -0.92
CA ARG A 142 14.41 14.25 -0.63
C ARG A 142 13.34 14.87 -1.53
N ALA A 143 13.35 14.56 -2.82
CA ALA A 143 12.36 15.07 -3.75
C ALA A 143 10.95 14.52 -3.48
N ASP A 144 10.84 13.25 -3.09
CA ASP A 144 9.56 12.62 -2.71
C ASP A 144 9.00 13.18 -1.41
N ALA A 145 9.84 13.57 -0.45
CA ALA A 145 9.40 14.32 0.72
C ALA A 145 8.74 15.65 0.33
N VAL A 146 9.33 16.41 -0.61
CA VAL A 146 8.69 17.65 -1.12
C VAL A 146 7.38 17.35 -1.87
N ARG A 147 7.32 16.26 -2.63
CA ARG A 147 6.07 15.83 -3.30
C ARG A 147 5.00 15.41 -2.29
N ALA A 148 5.39 14.72 -1.21
CA ALA A 148 4.50 14.33 -0.14
C ALA A 148 3.85 15.56 0.53
N LEU A 149 4.65 16.62 0.79
CA LEU A 149 4.14 17.90 1.28
C LEU A 149 3.08 18.52 0.34
N ALA A 150 3.19 18.31 -0.97
CA ALA A 150 2.25 18.85 -1.95
C ALA A 150 0.83 18.25 -1.88
N TYR A 151 0.65 17.13 -1.19
CA TYR A 151 -0.68 16.57 -0.90
C TYR A 151 -1.37 17.26 0.28
N GLY A 152 -0.58 17.83 1.21
CA GLY A 152 -1.10 18.56 2.35
C GLY A 152 -1.61 19.96 2.01
N HIS A 153 -2.31 20.56 2.96
CA HIS A 153 -2.73 21.97 2.92
C HIS A 153 -2.70 22.58 4.33
N GLY A 154 -2.78 23.90 4.39
CA GLY A 154 -2.81 24.66 5.64
C GLY A 154 -1.48 25.38 5.93
N PRO A 155 -1.48 26.31 6.90
CA PRO A 155 -0.41 27.29 7.05
C PRO A 155 0.98 26.69 7.20
N ARG A 156 1.13 25.62 8.01
CA ARG A 156 2.42 24.98 8.26
C ARG A 156 3.00 24.29 7.02
N VAL A 157 2.14 23.63 6.23
CA VAL A 157 2.55 22.98 4.97
C VAL A 157 2.94 24.05 3.94
N THR A 158 2.14 25.11 3.82
CA THR A 158 2.43 26.23 2.92
C THR A 158 3.74 26.93 3.28
N GLU A 159 3.94 27.28 4.55
CA GLU A 159 5.19 27.90 5.04
C GLU A 159 6.40 27.01 4.72
N ARG A 160 6.29 25.69 4.95
CA ARG A 160 7.37 24.77 4.63
C ARG A 160 7.69 24.74 3.13
N LEU A 161 6.67 24.69 2.28
CA LEU A 161 6.84 24.72 0.83
C LEU A 161 7.44 26.05 0.35
N GLU A 162 7.07 27.18 0.96
CA GLU A 162 7.67 28.50 0.65
C GLU A 162 9.16 28.54 0.99
N ILE A 163 9.55 28.03 2.17
CA ILE A 163 10.95 27.91 2.58
C ILE A 163 11.72 27.05 1.57
N ILE A 164 11.17 25.90 1.15
CA ILE A 164 11.82 25.03 0.17
C ILE A 164 11.93 25.71 -1.20
N ALA A 165 10.89 26.43 -1.63
CA ALA A 165 10.87 27.16 -2.90
C ALA A 165 11.92 28.28 -2.96
N ALA A 166 12.27 28.87 -1.83
CA ALA A 166 13.30 29.91 -1.71
C ALA A 166 14.72 29.36 -1.48
N GLY A 167 14.88 28.05 -1.31
CA GLY A 167 16.16 27.41 -1.06
C GLY A 167 17.03 27.22 -2.32
N ASP A 168 18.29 26.83 -2.10
CA ASP A 168 19.30 26.71 -3.17
C ASP A 168 19.20 25.42 -4.00
N ASP A 169 18.52 24.38 -3.51
CA ASP A 169 18.32 23.15 -4.28
C ASP A 169 17.25 23.37 -5.37
N ALA A 170 17.71 23.59 -6.60
CA ALA A 170 16.85 23.90 -7.74
C ALA A 170 15.78 22.82 -8.03
N ARG A 171 16.06 21.54 -7.74
CA ARG A 171 15.09 20.46 -7.95
C ARG A 171 13.99 20.54 -6.91
N MET A 172 14.35 20.69 -5.63
CA MET A 172 13.39 20.81 -4.54
C MET A 172 12.57 22.09 -4.67
N ALA A 173 13.22 23.23 -4.95
CA ALA A 173 12.57 24.51 -5.15
C ALA A 173 11.50 24.43 -6.25
N LYS A 174 11.86 23.84 -7.40
CA LYS A 174 10.92 23.65 -8.53
C LYS A 174 9.70 22.80 -8.17
N ILE A 175 9.87 21.74 -7.37
CA ILE A 175 8.74 20.90 -6.91
C ILE A 175 7.84 21.72 -5.98
N ALA A 176 8.43 22.44 -5.02
CA ALA A 176 7.69 23.25 -4.06
C ALA A 176 6.93 24.41 -4.72
N THR A 177 7.55 25.15 -5.64
CA THR A 177 6.88 26.23 -6.41
C THR A 177 5.66 25.69 -7.17
N ARG A 178 5.77 24.49 -7.76
CA ARG A 178 4.63 23.85 -8.45
C ARG A 178 3.53 23.43 -7.47
N ALA A 179 3.89 22.95 -6.29
CA ALA A 179 2.94 22.60 -5.26
C ALA A 179 2.14 23.83 -4.79
N LEU A 180 2.83 24.94 -4.49
CA LEU A 180 2.23 26.21 -4.11
C LEU A 180 1.28 26.75 -5.19
N ALA A 181 1.71 26.72 -6.47
CA ALA A 181 0.87 27.15 -7.57
C ALA A 181 -0.44 26.32 -7.69
N LYS A 182 -0.38 25.00 -7.44
CA LYS A 182 -1.56 24.14 -7.41
C LYS A 182 -2.48 24.44 -6.22
N GLN A 183 -1.93 24.76 -5.05
CA GLN A 183 -2.72 25.11 -3.87
C GLN A 183 -3.54 26.39 -4.14
N ILE A 184 -2.95 27.42 -4.75
CA ILE A 184 -3.63 28.67 -5.11
C ILE A 184 -4.82 28.42 -6.05
N GLN A 185 -4.65 27.54 -7.04
CA GLN A 185 -5.71 27.21 -8.01
C GLN A 185 -6.90 26.50 -7.37
N LYS A 186 -6.71 25.75 -6.27
CA LYS A 186 -7.82 25.06 -5.57
C LYS A 186 -8.67 26.01 -4.71
N THR A 187 -8.21 27.23 -4.45
CA THR A 187 -8.90 28.21 -3.58
C THR A 187 -9.64 29.29 -4.39
N GLN A 188 -9.56 29.26 -5.72
CA GLN A 188 -10.33 30.11 -6.65
C GLN A 188 -11.54 29.36 -7.21
#